data_AF-A0A7S2MTD2-F1
#
_entry.id   AF-A0A7S2MTD2-F1
#
_cell.length_a   1.000
_cell.length_b   1.000
_cell.length_c   1.000
_cell.angle_alpha   90.00
_cell.angle_beta   90.00
_cell.angle_gamma   90.00
#
_symmetry.space_group_name_H-M   'P 1'
#
loop_
_entity.id
_entity.type
_entity.pdbx_description
1 polymer ?
#
loop_
_entity_poly.entity_id
_entity_poly.type
_entity_poly.pdbx_seq_one_letter_code
_entity_poly.pdbx_strand_id
1 'polypeptide(L)'
;ETLDEERSRIQRQERVAEARAVAVWIFEMTGRADVDASTLTDANELRDMLLSGEVLCDLANAIVAWGAVADECGAAPPPPAISYQRGAVGKFRCMENVSKFIGACRGVFKVPEHQLFCTNDLSEGRDMQAVVRCILALGGRVQAMYPNYQGPRLLLSAQLKAIAPHVDESQACDCDRPDGLEWSV
;
A
#
# COMPACT_ATOMS: atom_id res chain seq x y z
N GLU A 1 31.90 -13.33 -2.45
CA GLU A 1 30.88 -14.33 -2.78
C GLU A 1 29.79 -14.45 -1.71
N THR A 2 30.12 -14.66 -0.43
CA THR A 2 29.11 -14.87 0.64
C THR A 2 28.17 -13.68 0.92
N LEU A 3 28.62 -12.43 0.76
CA LEU A 3 27.79 -11.25 1.03
C LEU A 3 26.70 -11.01 -0.03
N ASP A 4 26.97 -11.33 -1.29
CA ASP A 4 25.99 -11.18 -2.39
C ASP A 4 24.88 -12.24 -2.30
N GLU A 5 25.24 -13.45 -1.87
CA GLU A 5 24.29 -14.53 -1.61
C GLU A 5 23.38 -14.19 -0.43
N GLU A 6 23.93 -13.65 0.66
CA GLU A 6 23.15 -13.26 1.84
C GLU A 6 22.19 -12.11 1.52
N ARG A 7 22.64 -11.08 0.78
CA ARG A 7 21.78 -10.01 0.28
C ARG A 7 20.65 -10.54 -0.60
N SER A 8 20.94 -11.50 -1.47
CA SER A 8 19.94 -12.11 -2.35
C SER A 8 18.88 -12.89 -1.57
N ARG A 9 19.28 -13.61 -0.50
CA ARG A 9 18.37 -14.31 0.40
C ARG A 9 17.46 -13.35 1.16
N ILE A 10 18.03 -12.28 1.72
CA ILE A 10 17.28 -11.24 2.44
C ILE A 10 16.25 -10.60 1.51
N GLN A 11 16.66 -10.20 0.29
CA GLN A 11 15.74 -9.63 -0.68
C GLN A 11 14.61 -10.59 -1.04
N ARG A 12 14.90 -11.88 -1.23
CA ARG A 12 13.85 -12.86 -1.55
C ARG A 12 12.84 -13.01 -0.41
N GLN A 13 13.29 -13.01 0.84
CA GLN A 13 12.40 -13.07 2.00
C GLN A 13 11.56 -11.80 2.15
N GLU A 14 12.17 -10.63 2.00
CA GLU A 14 11.47 -9.35 2.08
C GLU A 14 10.35 -9.25 1.05
N ARG A 15 10.62 -9.67 -0.20
CA ARG A 15 9.65 -9.74 -1.29
C ARG A 15 8.41 -10.58 -0.96
N VAL A 16 8.58 -11.68 -0.23
CA VAL A 16 7.47 -12.54 0.21
C VAL A 16 6.73 -11.90 1.38
N ALA A 17 7.45 -11.28 2.32
CA ALA A 17 6.85 -10.56 3.44
C ALA A 17 5.97 -9.39 2.95
N GLU A 18 6.44 -8.63 1.97
CA GLU A 18 5.68 -7.54 1.33
C GLU A 18 4.42 -8.06 0.63
N ALA A 19 4.53 -9.16 -0.13
CA ALA A 19 3.38 -9.77 -0.79
C ALA A 19 2.30 -10.22 0.21
N ARG A 20 2.71 -10.79 1.35
CA ARG A 20 1.80 -11.17 2.44
C ARG A 20 1.12 -9.95 3.06
N ALA A 21 1.88 -8.90 3.37
CA ALA A 21 1.32 -7.67 3.93
C ALA A 21 0.27 -7.05 3.00
N VAL A 22 0.55 -7.03 1.70
CA VAL A 22 -0.40 -6.57 0.68
C VAL A 22 -1.67 -7.43 0.67
N ALA A 23 -1.55 -8.75 0.73
CA ALA A 23 -2.72 -9.63 0.73
C ALA A 23 -3.62 -9.42 1.97
N VAL A 24 -3.01 -9.32 3.16
CA VAL A 24 -3.75 -9.00 4.40
C VAL A 24 -4.49 -7.69 4.23
N TRP A 25 -3.82 -6.66 3.72
CA TRP A 25 -4.44 -5.36 3.55
C TRP A 25 -5.61 -5.37 2.55
N ILE A 26 -5.47 -6.09 1.44
CA ILE A 26 -6.53 -6.25 0.45
C ILE A 26 -7.74 -6.95 1.08
N PHE A 27 -7.50 -8.01 1.84
CA PHE A 27 -8.54 -8.72 2.58
C PHE A 27 -9.29 -7.77 3.52
N GLU A 28 -8.55 -7.02 4.35
CA GLU A 28 -9.13 -6.08 5.31
C GLU A 28 -9.90 -4.94 4.64
N MET A 29 -9.44 -4.45 3.48
CA MET A 29 -10.10 -3.36 2.74
C MET A 29 -11.33 -3.80 1.96
N THR A 30 -11.29 -4.98 1.36
CA THR A 30 -12.36 -5.47 0.48
C THR A 30 -13.34 -6.40 1.18
N GLY A 31 -12.97 -6.98 2.32
CA GLY A 31 -13.73 -8.00 3.05
C GLY A 31 -13.94 -9.30 2.26
N ARG A 32 -13.18 -9.53 1.18
CA ARG A 32 -13.33 -10.73 0.34
C ARG A 32 -12.59 -11.92 0.92
N ALA A 33 -13.32 -12.99 1.25
CA ALA A 33 -12.77 -14.28 1.63
C ALA A 33 -11.92 -14.96 0.54
N ASP A 34 -12.02 -14.51 -0.70
CA ASP A 34 -11.24 -15.04 -1.83
C ASP A 34 -9.75 -14.70 -1.74
N VAL A 35 -9.37 -13.74 -0.88
CA VAL A 35 -7.97 -13.32 -0.67
C VAL A 35 -7.53 -13.76 0.72
N ASP A 36 -7.06 -14.99 0.83
CA ASP A 36 -6.58 -15.50 2.12
C ASP A 36 -5.06 -15.33 2.24
N ALA A 37 -4.63 -14.39 3.07
CA ALA A 37 -3.21 -14.13 3.29
C ALA A 37 -2.51 -15.24 4.09
N SER A 38 -3.27 -16.12 4.75
CA SER A 38 -2.73 -17.20 5.57
C SER A 38 -2.12 -18.33 4.75
N THR A 39 -2.62 -18.54 3.52
CA THR A 39 -2.15 -19.59 2.61
C THR A 39 -0.98 -19.15 1.75
N LEU A 40 -0.71 -17.84 1.69
CA LEU A 40 0.28 -17.23 0.81
C LEU A 40 1.72 -17.61 1.15
N THR A 41 2.30 -18.53 0.39
CA THR A 41 3.69 -18.96 0.50
C THR A 41 4.59 -18.25 -0.51
N ASP A 42 4.07 -17.91 -1.69
CA ASP A 42 4.82 -17.32 -2.79
C ASP A 42 4.04 -16.22 -3.52
N ALA A 43 4.76 -15.33 -4.22
CA ALA A 43 4.16 -14.25 -5.00
C ALA A 43 3.25 -14.73 -6.16
N ASN A 44 3.38 -15.99 -6.58
CA ASN A 44 2.53 -16.58 -7.62
C ASN A 44 1.10 -16.83 -7.12
N GLU A 45 0.91 -17.24 -5.87
CA GLU A 45 -0.45 -17.40 -5.33
C GLU A 45 -1.17 -16.05 -5.26
N LEU A 46 -0.43 -14.99 -4.90
CA LEU A 46 -0.96 -13.62 -4.91
C LEU A 46 -1.35 -13.21 -6.33
N ARG A 47 -0.53 -13.56 -7.33
CA ARG A 47 -0.85 -13.32 -8.73
C ARG A 47 -2.17 -13.94 -9.10
N ASP A 48 -2.36 -15.23 -8.83
CA ASP A 48 -3.55 -15.97 -9.23
C ASP A 48 -4.84 -15.38 -8.61
N MET A 49 -4.78 -14.89 -7.37
CA MET A 49 -5.88 -14.15 -6.73
C MET A 49 -6.17 -12.79 -7.39
N LEU A 50 -5.12 -12.05 -7.76
CA LEU A 50 -5.22 -10.73 -8.39
C LEU A 50 -5.48 -10.79 -9.91
N LEU A 51 -5.27 -11.95 -10.53
CA LEU A 51 -5.30 -12.14 -11.99
C LEU A 51 -6.68 -11.83 -12.57
N SER A 52 -7.76 -12.08 -11.82
CA SER A 52 -9.13 -11.72 -12.21
C SER A 52 -9.30 -10.21 -12.46
N GLY A 53 -8.46 -9.39 -11.81
CA GLY A 53 -8.55 -7.93 -11.79
C GLY A 53 -9.74 -7.38 -11.01
N GLU A 54 -10.64 -8.24 -10.53
CA GLU A 54 -11.84 -7.84 -9.79
C GLU A 54 -11.46 -7.33 -8.40
N VAL A 55 -10.62 -8.08 -7.69
CA VAL A 55 -10.10 -7.73 -6.36
C VAL A 55 -9.44 -6.35 -6.38
N LEU A 56 -8.65 -6.06 -7.44
CA LEU A 56 -8.00 -4.76 -7.60
C LEU A 56 -9.00 -3.62 -7.80
N CYS A 57 -10.01 -3.84 -8.64
CA CYS A 57 -11.05 -2.84 -8.89
C CYS A 57 -11.90 -2.60 -7.64
N ASP A 58 -12.23 -3.65 -6.88
CA ASP A 58 -12.95 -3.53 -5.62
C ASP A 58 -12.14 -2.82 -4.54
N LEU A 59 -10.84 -3.12 -4.44
CA LEU A 59 -9.93 -2.40 -3.56
C LEU A 59 -9.93 -0.91 -3.85
N ALA A 60 -9.78 -0.53 -5.11
CA ALA A 60 -9.82 0.87 -5.51
C ALA A 60 -11.19 1.52 -5.22
N ASN A 61 -12.29 0.81 -5.47
CA ASN A 61 -13.63 1.29 -5.14
C ASN A 61 -13.83 1.46 -3.63
N ALA A 62 -13.32 0.55 -2.81
CA ALA A 62 -13.35 0.67 -1.36
C ALA A 62 -12.61 1.93 -0.90
N ILE A 63 -11.41 2.18 -1.44
CA ILE A 63 -10.63 3.39 -1.12
C ILE A 63 -11.38 4.66 -1.55
N VAL A 64 -11.98 4.68 -2.74
CA VAL A 64 -12.79 5.83 -3.20
C VAL A 64 -13.98 6.07 -2.27
N ALA A 65 -14.64 5.00 -1.81
CA ALA A 65 -15.75 5.10 -0.86
C ALA A 65 -15.30 5.68 0.49
N TRP A 66 -14.13 5.26 0.98
CA TRP A 66 -13.49 5.87 2.16
C TRP A 66 -13.20 7.36 1.96
N GLY A 67 -12.84 7.76 0.74
CA GLY A 67 -12.64 9.17 0.43
C GLY A 67 -13.93 9.99 0.38
N ALA A 68 -15.00 9.40 -0.15
CA ALA A 68 -16.29 10.06 -0.22
C ALA A 68 -16.86 10.38 1.17
N VAL A 69 -16.55 9.58 2.20
CA VAL A 69 -16.94 9.89 3.59
C VAL A 69 -16.03 10.92 4.25
N ALA A 70 -14.74 10.98 3.88
CA ALA A 70 -13.79 11.94 4.44
C ALA A 70 -13.92 13.36 3.84
N ASP A 71 -14.48 13.50 2.64
CA ASP A 71 -14.71 14.79 1.95
C ASP A 71 -16.00 15.51 2.42
N GLU A 72 -16.39 15.33 3.69
CA GLU A 72 -17.37 16.21 4.34
C GLU A 72 -16.89 17.68 4.46
N CYS A 73 -15.64 17.97 4.03
CA CYS A 73 -15.04 19.30 3.92
C CYS A 73 -15.07 19.93 2.51
N GLY A 74 -15.74 19.35 1.51
CA GLY A 74 -16.20 20.05 0.30
C GLY A 74 -15.11 20.47 -0.70
N ALA A 75 -14.04 19.70 -0.88
CA ALA A 75 -12.93 20.08 -1.74
C ALA A 75 -13.03 19.56 -3.19
N ALA A 76 -13.74 18.47 -3.46
CA ALA A 76 -14.01 18.00 -4.82
C ALA A 76 -15.10 16.91 -4.84
N PRO A 77 -15.89 16.78 -5.92
CA PRO A 77 -16.79 15.64 -6.06
C PRO A 77 -16.00 14.33 -5.98
N PRO A 78 -16.49 13.32 -5.24
CA PRO A 78 -15.80 12.05 -5.11
C PRO A 78 -15.61 11.41 -6.49
N PRO A 79 -14.44 10.80 -6.75
CA PRO A 79 -14.18 10.16 -8.02
C PRO A 79 -15.21 9.05 -8.28
N PRO A 80 -15.64 8.86 -9.53
CA PRO A 80 -16.59 7.81 -9.85
C PRO A 80 -15.99 6.44 -9.58
N ALA A 81 -16.82 5.52 -9.06
CA ALA A 81 -16.44 4.13 -8.89
C ALA A 81 -16.03 3.49 -10.23
N ILE A 82 -14.98 2.67 -10.19
CA ILE A 82 -14.46 1.93 -11.32
C ILE A 82 -15.44 0.83 -11.69
N SER A 83 -15.91 0.84 -12.93
CA SER A 83 -16.76 -0.20 -13.50
C SER A 83 -15.93 -1.34 -14.09
N TYR A 84 -16.00 -2.52 -13.49
CA TYR A 84 -15.23 -3.70 -13.92
C TYR A 84 -16.16 -4.87 -14.29
N GLN A 85 -15.62 -5.86 -15.01
CA GLN A 85 -16.32 -7.07 -15.40
C GLN A 85 -16.25 -8.09 -14.26
N ARG A 86 -17.39 -8.42 -13.65
CA ARG A 86 -17.52 -9.49 -12.64
C ARG A 86 -17.62 -10.87 -13.29
N GLY A 87 -17.05 -11.88 -12.65
CA GLY A 87 -16.91 -13.22 -13.23
C GLY A 87 -16.06 -13.20 -14.51
N ALA A 88 -14.98 -12.40 -14.53
CA ALA A 88 -14.13 -12.28 -15.70
C ALA A 88 -13.43 -13.61 -16.02
N VAL A 89 -13.97 -14.34 -17.00
CA VAL A 89 -13.37 -15.57 -17.53
C VAL A 89 -12.62 -15.23 -18.83
N GLY A 90 -11.31 -15.51 -18.85
CA GLY A 90 -10.44 -15.38 -20.03
C GLY A 90 -9.51 -14.16 -20.00
N LYS A 91 -8.31 -14.32 -20.59
CA LYS A 91 -7.18 -13.37 -20.52
C LYS A 91 -7.58 -11.93 -20.87
N PHE A 92 -8.36 -11.71 -21.93
CA PHE A 92 -8.75 -10.37 -22.36
C PHE A 92 -9.60 -9.60 -21.33
N ARG A 93 -10.57 -10.25 -20.69
CA ARG A 93 -11.45 -9.60 -19.70
C ARG A 93 -10.67 -9.28 -18.41
N CYS A 94 -9.85 -10.22 -17.96
CA CYS A 94 -8.93 -10.02 -16.84
C CYS A 94 -7.99 -8.83 -17.08
N MET A 95 -7.39 -8.76 -18.27
CA MET A 95 -6.49 -7.67 -18.65
C MET A 95 -7.21 -6.31 -18.72
N GLU A 96 -8.47 -6.27 -19.15
CA GLU A 96 -9.27 -5.04 -19.15
C GLU A 96 -9.51 -4.55 -17.72
N ASN A 97 -9.91 -5.44 -16.81
CA ASN A 97 -10.12 -5.10 -15.40
C ASN A 97 -8.84 -4.52 -14.76
N VAL A 98 -7.71 -5.18 -14.98
CA VAL A 98 -6.41 -4.71 -14.48
C VAL A 98 -6.04 -3.33 -15.06
N SER A 99 -6.29 -3.12 -16.35
CA SER A 99 -6.02 -1.83 -17.02
C SER A 99 -6.88 -0.70 -16.45
N LYS A 100 -8.14 -0.99 -16.09
CA LYS A 100 -9.04 -0.04 -15.42
C LYS A 100 -8.50 0.35 -14.04
N PHE A 101 -8.02 -0.61 -13.26
CA PHE A 101 -7.35 -0.34 -11.99
C PHE A 101 -6.14 0.58 -12.15
N ILE A 102 -5.23 0.27 -13.09
CA ILE A 102 -4.04 1.09 -13.36
C ILE A 102 -4.44 2.53 -13.76
N GLY A 103 -5.47 2.66 -14.61
CA GLY A 103 -6.01 3.96 -15.01
C GLY A 103 -6.52 4.78 -13.83
N ALA A 104 -7.19 4.13 -12.88
CA ALA A 104 -7.64 4.78 -11.64
C ALA A 104 -6.47 5.15 -10.72
N CYS A 105 -5.47 4.28 -10.55
CA CYS A 105 -4.24 4.60 -9.81
C CYS A 105 -3.55 5.86 -10.32
N ARG A 106 -3.45 6.01 -11.65
CA ARG A 106 -2.87 7.21 -12.27
C ARG A 106 -3.76 8.45 -12.14
N GLY A 107 -5.05 8.29 -12.42
CA GLY A 107 -5.99 9.41 -12.51
C GLY A 107 -6.47 9.92 -11.15
N VAL A 108 -6.97 9.01 -10.33
CA VAL A 108 -7.63 9.26 -9.05
C VAL A 108 -6.60 9.37 -7.92
N PHE A 109 -5.81 8.32 -7.73
CA PHE A 109 -4.89 8.22 -6.59
C PHE A 109 -3.55 8.93 -6.82
N LYS A 110 -3.32 9.46 -8.03
CA LYS A 110 -2.08 10.14 -8.45
C LYS A 110 -0.81 9.35 -8.08
N VAL A 111 -0.88 8.02 -8.21
CA VAL A 111 0.28 7.14 -8.05
C VAL A 111 1.26 7.45 -9.19
N PRO A 112 2.55 7.67 -8.88
CA PRO A 112 3.52 8.06 -9.90
C PRO A 112 3.79 6.89 -10.85
N GLU A 113 4.05 7.19 -12.13
CA GLU A 113 4.12 6.17 -13.18
C GLU A 113 5.21 5.12 -12.96
N HIS A 114 6.32 5.48 -12.29
CA HIS A 114 7.39 4.53 -11.96
C HIS A 114 7.00 3.48 -10.91
N GLN A 115 5.90 3.70 -10.20
CA GLN A 115 5.33 2.74 -9.24
C GLN A 115 4.14 1.97 -9.82
N LEU A 116 3.62 2.38 -10.99
CA LEU A 116 2.57 1.64 -11.68
C LEU A 116 3.17 0.41 -12.36
N PHE A 117 2.43 -0.69 -12.33
CA PHE A 117 2.77 -1.91 -13.06
C PHE A 117 2.04 -1.96 -14.40
N CYS A 118 2.53 -2.79 -15.33
CA CYS A 118 1.87 -3.05 -16.60
C CYS A 118 1.04 -4.33 -16.51
N THR A 119 -0.01 -4.42 -17.33
CA THR A 119 -0.89 -5.61 -17.37
C THR A 119 -0.14 -6.92 -17.65
N ASN A 120 0.98 -6.87 -18.39
CA ASN A 120 1.84 -8.03 -18.63
C ASN A 120 2.58 -8.51 -17.37
N ASP A 121 2.90 -7.60 -16.44
CA ASP A 121 3.63 -7.94 -15.22
C ASP A 121 2.79 -8.86 -14.32
N LEU A 122 1.49 -8.57 -14.23
CA LEU A 122 0.54 -9.40 -13.50
C LEU A 122 0.08 -10.62 -14.30
N SER A 123 -0.26 -10.44 -15.59
CA SER A 123 -0.84 -11.54 -16.39
C SER A 123 0.15 -12.63 -16.78
N GLU A 124 1.40 -12.28 -17.01
CA GLU A 124 2.47 -13.23 -17.34
C GLU A 124 3.38 -13.51 -16.13
N GLY A 125 3.18 -12.80 -15.01
CA GLY A 125 4.04 -12.91 -13.84
C GLY A 125 5.47 -12.43 -14.08
N ARG A 126 5.69 -11.52 -15.05
CA ARG A 126 7.04 -10.99 -15.38
C ARG A 126 7.68 -10.32 -14.17
N ASP A 127 6.93 -9.46 -13.50
CA ASP A 127 7.41 -8.72 -12.34
C ASP A 127 6.29 -8.55 -11.30
N MET A 128 6.11 -9.57 -10.47
CA MET A 128 5.17 -9.50 -9.35
C MET A 128 5.57 -8.46 -8.29
N GLN A 129 6.85 -8.10 -8.24
CA GLN A 129 7.32 -7.08 -7.29
C GLN A 129 6.90 -5.68 -7.72
N ALA A 130 6.77 -5.41 -9.02
CA ALA A 130 6.15 -4.17 -9.49
C ALA A 130 4.69 -4.06 -9.01
N VAL A 131 3.92 -5.15 -9.08
CA VAL A 131 2.52 -5.19 -8.61
C VAL A 131 2.43 -4.91 -7.11
N VAL A 132 3.22 -5.63 -6.31
CA VAL A 132 3.26 -5.45 -4.84
C VAL A 132 3.66 -4.02 -4.48
N ARG A 133 4.71 -3.47 -5.11
CA ARG A 133 5.15 -2.07 -4.90
C ARG A 133 4.10 -1.05 -5.29
N CYS A 134 3.34 -1.29 -6.36
CA CYS A 134 2.23 -0.42 -6.75
C CYS A 134 1.15 -0.36 -5.67
N ILE A 135 0.79 -1.51 -5.09
CA ILE A 135 -0.26 -1.60 -4.08
C ILE A 135 0.23 -1.01 -2.74
N LEU A 136 1.50 -1.24 -2.39
CA LEU A 136 2.16 -0.59 -1.26
C LEU A 136 2.16 0.94 -1.38
N ALA A 137 2.52 1.45 -2.56
CA ALA A 137 2.49 2.87 -2.86
C ALA A 137 1.07 3.44 -2.77
N LEU A 138 0.08 2.70 -3.27
CA LEU A 138 -1.33 3.06 -3.14
C LEU A 138 -1.73 3.17 -1.67
N GLY A 139 -1.43 2.17 -0.84
CA GLY A 139 -1.73 2.20 0.60
C GLY A 139 -1.09 3.38 1.35
N GLY A 140 0.12 3.80 0.95
CA GLY A 140 0.74 5.02 1.46
C GLY A 140 0.03 6.30 0.98
N ARG A 141 -0.44 6.34 -0.27
CA ARG A 141 -1.20 7.46 -0.84
C ARG A 141 -2.56 7.61 -0.17
N VAL A 142 -3.25 6.52 0.17
CA VAL A 142 -4.52 6.56 0.91
C VAL A 142 -4.34 7.29 2.24
N GLN A 143 -3.29 6.98 3.00
CA GLN A 143 -3.00 7.63 4.28
C GLN A 143 -2.68 9.12 4.11
N ALA A 144 -1.99 9.50 3.02
CA ALA A 144 -1.69 10.89 2.73
C ALA A 144 -2.90 11.69 2.24
N MET A 145 -3.81 11.07 1.48
CA MET A 145 -5.04 11.71 1.00
C MET A 145 -6.09 11.85 2.10
N TYR A 146 -6.17 10.88 3.01
CA TYR A 146 -7.19 10.83 4.05
C TYR A 146 -6.51 10.85 5.43
N PRO A 147 -6.24 12.05 6.00
CA PRO A 147 -5.54 12.16 7.28
C PRO A 147 -6.30 11.53 8.46
N ASN A 148 -7.63 11.45 8.35
CA ASN A 148 -8.51 10.81 9.33
C ASN A 148 -8.77 9.32 9.04
N TYR A 149 -8.00 8.71 8.12
CA TYR A 149 -8.15 7.30 7.80
C TYR A 149 -7.73 6.42 8.98
N GLN A 150 -8.72 5.80 9.61
CA GLN A 150 -8.55 4.84 10.71
C GLN A 150 -8.53 3.38 10.22
N GLY A 151 -8.59 3.17 8.90
CA GLY A 151 -8.59 1.84 8.31
C GLY A 151 -7.22 1.14 8.39
N PRO A 152 -7.15 -0.11 7.89
CA PRO A 152 -5.94 -0.91 7.94
C PRO A 152 -4.80 -0.21 7.17
N ARG A 153 -3.64 -0.12 7.81
CA ARG A 153 -2.47 0.58 7.25
C ARG A 153 -1.53 -0.44 6.62
N LEU A 154 -1.26 -0.28 5.31
CA LEU A 154 -0.08 -0.89 4.69
C LEU A 154 1.15 -0.15 5.19
N LEU A 155 1.71 -0.63 6.30
CA LEU A 155 3.02 -0.21 6.76
C LEU A 155 4.05 -0.91 5.86
N LEU A 156 4.73 -0.16 5.00
CA LEU A 156 5.95 -0.65 4.36
C LEU A 156 6.96 -0.91 5.48
N SER A 157 7.22 -2.18 5.78
CA SER A 157 8.37 -2.56 6.61
C SER A 157 9.67 -1.95 6.07
N ALA A 158 9.76 -1.70 4.75
CA ALA A 158 10.89 -1.04 4.11
C ALA A 158 10.97 0.49 4.36
N GLN A 159 9.85 1.20 4.61
CA GLN A 159 9.87 2.65 4.90
C GLN A 159 10.02 2.97 6.38
N LEU A 160 9.90 1.97 7.27
CA LEU A 160 10.27 2.16 8.68
C LEU A 160 11.77 2.47 8.84
N LYS A 161 12.62 2.17 7.84
CA LYS A 161 14.02 2.59 7.82
C LYS A 161 14.24 4.04 7.36
N ALA A 162 13.32 4.61 6.58
CA ALA A 162 13.38 6.03 6.19
C ALA A 162 12.62 6.94 7.17
N ILE A 163 11.73 6.35 7.98
CA ILE A 163 11.04 6.98 9.11
C ILE A 163 11.54 6.32 10.41
N ALA A 164 12.85 6.08 10.49
CA ALA A 164 13.52 6.18 11.77
C ALA A 164 13.72 7.68 11.98
N PRO A 165 12.88 8.37 12.79
CA PRO A 165 13.27 9.66 13.29
C PRO A 165 14.67 9.53 13.88
N HIS A 166 15.53 10.48 13.58
CA HIS A 166 16.59 10.88 14.49
C HIS A 166 15.88 11.34 15.78
N VAL A 167 15.41 10.39 16.59
CA VAL A 167 15.22 10.60 18.01
C VAL A 167 16.63 10.61 18.53
N ASP A 168 17.18 11.82 18.59
CA ASP A 168 18.34 12.07 19.42
C ASP A 168 17.93 11.76 20.85
N GLU A 169 18.24 10.54 21.28
CA GLU A 169 18.09 10.06 22.66
C GLU A 169 19.26 10.62 23.48
N SER A 170 19.36 11.95 23.57
CA SER A 170 20.39 12.62 24.37
C SER A 170 19.94 13.99 24.87
N GLN A 171 18.84 14.02 25.65
CA GLN A 171 18.77 14.99 26.76
C GLN A 171 17.76 14.54 27.83
N ALA A 172 18.09 13.46 28.53
CA ALA A 172 17.73 13.35 29.93
C ALA A 172 18.99 13.69 30.76
N CYS A 173 19.08 14.95 31.19
CA CYS A 173 19.84 15.32 32.38
C CYS A 173 18.96 16.20 33.25
N ASP A 174 18.24 15.50 34.12
CA ASP A 174 17.80 15.90 35.44
C ASP A 174 18.95 16.62 36.19
N CYS A 175 18.75 17.86 36.64
CA CYS A 175 19.12 18.38 37.97
C CYS A 175 19.12 19.91 38.07
N ASP A 176 18.75 20.39 39.26
CA ASP A 176 19.05 21.70 39.86
C ASP A 176 18.08 22.88 39.66
N ARG A 177 17.16 22.95 40.64
CA ARG A 177 16.73 24.20 41.29
C ARG A 177 17.94 24.86 41.98
N PRO A 178 18.10 26.18 41.84
CA PRO A 178 18.27 27.05 43.02
C PRO A 178 17.35 28.28 42.90
N ASP A 179 16.45 28.52 43.85
CA ASP A 179 16.65 29.38 45.03
C ASP A 179 17.28 30.75 44.74
N GLY A 180 16.41 31.78 44.80
CA GLY A 180 16.69 33.00 45.57
C GLY A 180 17.40 34.16 44.90
N LEU A 181 16.66 35.28 44.79
CA LEU A 181 17.12 36.68 44.82
C LEU A 181 17.94 37.13 43.57
N GLU A 182 17.87 38.37 43.05
CA GLU A 182 17.77 39.64 43.76
C GLU A 182 17.64 40.84 42.74
N TRP A 183 16.92 41.93 43.14
CA TRP A 183 16.98 43.41 42.85
C TRP A 183 17.31 43.95 41.42
N SER A 184 16.96 45.15 40.92
CA SER A 184 16.19 46.38 41.21
C SER A 184 16.19 47.16 39.85
N VAL A 185 15.37 48.16 39.52
CA VAL A 185 15.07 49.48 40.11
C VAL A 185 13.78 49.96 39.44
#